data_AF-A0A944UJH9-F1
#
_entry.id   AF-A0A944UJH9-F1
#
_cell.length_a   1.000
_cell.length_b   1.000
_cell.length_c   1.000
_cell.angle_alpha   90.00
_cell.angle_beta   90.00
_cell.angle_gamma   90.00
#
_symmetry.space_group_name_H-M   'P 1'
#
loop_
_entity.id
_entity.type
_entity.pdbx_description
1 polymer ?
#
loop_
_entity_poly.entity_id
_entity_poly.type
_entity_poly.pdbx_seq_one_letter_code
_entity_poly.pdbx_strand_id
1 'polypeptide(L)' 'MHSELGWLYPMASGKSGVWLWKEDLGWLWTDEAFYPFLYQNTSGSWLYFYGASQGTMLFYHYRDERWMQINRGESID' A
#
# COMPACT_ATOMS: atom_id res chain seq x y z
N MET A 1 -0.13 -6.70 -14.95
CA MET A 1 -0.42 -7.82 -14.02
C MET A 1 0.26 -7.46 -12.70
N HIS A 2 -0.51 -7.19 -11.65
CA HIS A 2 -0.06 -6.55 -10.40
C HIS A 2 0.77 -7.52 -9.52
N SER A 3 1.99 -7.85 -9.94
CA SER A 3 2.89 -8.77 -9.23
C SER A 3 4.01 -8.08 -8.44
N GLU A 4 4.00 -6.74 -8.37
CA GLU A 4 5.09 -5.95 -7.79
C GLU A 4 4.96 -5.69 -6.28
N LEU A 5 3.80 -5.98 -5.67
CA LEU A 5 3.48 -5.56 -4.31
C LEU A 5 3.82 -6.59 -3.21
N GLY A 6 4.36 -7.77 -3.56
CA GLY A 6 4.63 -8.85 -2.60
C GLY A 6 3.38 -9.65 -2.20
N TRP A 7 3.38 -10.27 -1.01
CA TRP A 7 2.18 -10.94 -0.47
C TRP A 7 1.19 -9.87 0.00
N LEU A 8 0.11 -9.70 -0.76
CA LEU A 8 -1.05 -8.93 -0.34
C LEU A 8 -2.16 -9.91 0.03
N TYR A 9 -2.77 -9.72 1.19
CA TYR A 9 -4.02 -10.42 1.51
C TYR A 9 -5.19 -9.52 1.09
N PRO A 10 -5.87 -9.81 -0.03
CA PRO A 10 -7.04 -9.05 -0.44
C PRO A 10 -8.25 -9.49 0.37
N MET A 11 -8.97 -8.52 0.92
CA MET A 11 -10.30 -8.69 1.47
C MET A 11 -11.24 -7.80 0.66
N ALA A 12 -12.14 -8.42 -0.11
CA ALA A 12 -13.15 -7.67 -0.86
C ALA A 12 -14.04 -6.91 0.13
N SER A 13 -14.22 -5.61 -0.11
CA SER A 13 -15.22 -4.83 0.61
C SER A 13 -16.58 -5.05 -0.05
N GLY A 14 -17.63 -5.31 0.73
CA GLY A 14 -18.98 -5.60 0.21
C GLY A 14 -19.66 -4.43 -0.55
N LYS A 15 -18.99 -3.29 -0.73
CA LYS A 15 -19.54 -2.06 -1.34
C LYS A 15 -18.61 -1.39 -2.37
N SER A 16 -17.72 -2.17 -3.00
CA SER A 16 -16.66 -1.74 -3.94
C SER A 16 -15.32 -1.45 -3.27
N GLY A 17 -14.25 -1.74 -4.02
CA GLY A 17 -12.87 -1.67 -3.53
C GLY A 17 -12.39 -2.91 -2.79
N VAL A 18 -11.09 -2.94 -2.55
CA VAL A 18 -10.38 -4.03 -1.90
C VAL A 18 -9.56 -3.48 -0.74
N TRP A 19 -9.63 -4.18 0.39
CA TRP A 19 -8.70 -4.01 1.49
C TRP A 19 -7.49 -4.90 1.24
N LEU A 20 -6.29 -4.34 1.32
CA LEU A 20 -5.01 -5.00 1.16
C LEU A 20 -4.27 -4.90 2.50
N TRP A 21 -3.90 -6.02 3.09
CA TRP A 21 -3.00 -6.00 4.24
C TRP A 21 -1.55 -6.14 3.79
N LYS A 22 -0.67 -5.28 4.32
CA LYS A 22 0.79 -5.39 4.22
C LYS A 22 1.39 -5.16 5.59
N GLU A 23 2.33 -6.00 6.01
CA GLU A 23 2.96 -5.94 7.34
C GLU A 23 3.46 -4.53 7.73
N ASP A 24 4.26 -3.88 6.87
CA ASP A 24 4.82 -2.54 7.16
C ASP A 24 3.80 -1.38 7.10
N LEU A 25 2.63 -1.60 6.49
CA LEU A 25 1.65 -0.53 6.22
C LEU A 25 0.28 -0.75 6.90
N GLY A 26 0.01 -1.95 7.40
CA GLY A 26 -1.30 -2.35 7.89
C GLY A 26 -2.34 -2.52 6.77
N TRP A 27 -3.60 -2.22 7.10
CA TRP A 27 -4.71 -2.28 6.15
C TRP A 27 -4.75 -1.05 5.26
N LEU A 28 -4.74 -1.30 3.95
CA LEU A 28 -4.82 -0.33 2.88
C LEU A 28 -6.13 -0.54 2.10
N TRP A 29 -6.81 0.50 1.68
CA TRP A 29 -7.99 0.40 0.82
C TRP A 29 -7.77 1.10 -0.51
N THR A 30 -8.24 0.50 -1.60
CA THR A 30 -8.30 1.13 -2.92
C THR A 30 -9.45 0.53 -3.72
N ASP A 31 -9.89 1.24 -4.76
CA ASP A 31 -10.71 0.67 -5.82
C ASP A 31 -10.12 1.01 -7.20
N GLU A 32 -10.83 0.65 -8.26
CA GLU A 32 -10.42 0.92 -9.64
C GLU A 32 -10.34 2.42 -9.96
N ALA A 33 -11.20 3.24 -9.35
CA ALA A 33 -11.23 4.69 -9.57
C ALA A 33 -10.14 5.44 -8.79
N PHE A 34 -9.72 4.88 -7.64
CA PHE A 34 -8.70 5.50 -6.78
C PHE A 34 -7.29 4.97 -7.01
N TYR A 35 -7.08 3.80 -7.62
CA TYR A 35 -5.72 3.32 -7.88
C TYR A 35 -4.95 4.32 -8.78
N PRO A 36 -3.68 4.69 -8.45
CA PRO A 36 -2.75 4.06 -7.50
C PRO A 36 -2.72 4.69 -6.08
N PHE A 37 -3.78 5.36 -5.65
CA PHE A 37 -3.93 5.86 -4.28
C PHE A 37 -4.48 4.78 -3.33
N LEU A 38 -3.85 4.63 -2.17
CA LEU A 38 -4.17 3.64 -1.16
C LEU A 38 -4.49 4.36 0.16
N TYR A 39 -5.69 4.18 0.71
CA TYR A 39 -6.06 4.72 2.01
C TYR A 39 -5.51 3.81 3.12
N GLN A 40 -4.60 4.33 3.94
CA GLN A 40 -4.02 3.61 5.06
C GLN A 40 -4.87 3.79 6.32
N ASN A 41 -5.43 2.68 6.81
CA ASN A 41 -6.32 2.70 7.97
C ASN A 41 -5.61 3.09 9.28
N THR A 42 -4.34 2.73 9.44
CA THR A 42 -3.57 3.00 10.68
C THR A 42 -3.24 4.48 10.85
N SER A 43 -2.89 5.19 9.77
CA SER A 43 -2.57 6.62 9.80
C SER A 43 -3.77 7.51 9.47
N GLY A 44 -4.85 6.94 8.94
CA GLY A 44 -5.99 7.71 8.43
C GLY A 44 -5.61 8.62 7.26
N SER A 45 -4.61 8.23 6.46
CA SER A 45 -4.03 9.03 5.38
C SER A 45 -4.01 8.27 4.07
N TRP A 46 -3.90 9.01 2.97
CA TRP A 46 -3.62 8.44 1.66
C TRP A 46 -2.12 8.23 1.44
N LEU A 47 -1.81 7.14 0.76
CA LEU A 47 -0.52 6.82 0.17
C LEU A 47 -0.67 6.82 -1.35
N TYR A 48 0.25 7.43 -2.08
CA TYR A 48 0.33 7.25 -3.53
C TYR A 48 1.40 6.21 -3.85
N PHE A 49 1.03 5.11 -4.49
CA PHE A 49 1.99 4.11 -4.97
C PHE A 49 2.63 4.58 -6.27
N TYR A 50 3.93 4.87 -6.22
CA TYR A 50 4.68 5.33 -7.40
C TYR A 50 5.18 4.16 -8.25
N GLY A 51 5.59 3.07 -7.60
CA GLY A 51 6.10 1.88 -8.27
C GLY A 51 6.99 1.04 -7.36
N ALA A 52 7.42 -0.11 -7.86
CA ALA A 52 8.41 -0.95 -7.19
C ALA A 52 9.58 -1.28 -8.13
N SER A 53 10.79 -1.36 -7.59
CA SER A 53 11.97 -1.81 -8.34
C SER A 53 12.95 -2.48 -7.40
N GLN A 54 13.53 -3.60 -7.82
CA GLN A 54 14.59 -4.33 -7.09
C GLN A 54 14.22 -4.64 -5.61
N GLY A 55 12.93 -4.87 -5.32
CA GLY A 55 12.46 -5.14 -3.96
C GLY A 55 12.16 -3.89 -3.12
N THR A 56 12.37 -2.68 -3.64
CA THR A 56 11.97 -1.43 -2.99
C THR A 56 10.67 -0.92 -3.58
N MET A 57 9.70 -0.60 -2.72
CA MET A 57 8.45 0.03 -3.09
C MET A 57 8.49 1.50 -2.67
N LEU A 58 8.09 2.40 -3.57
CA LEU A 58 8.09 3.84 -3.31
C LEU A 58 6.64 4.35 -3.17
N PHE A 59 6.41 5.06 -2.06
CA PHE A 59 5.13 5.68 -1.74
C PHE A 59 5.31 7.15 -1.40
N TYR A 60 4.29 7.96 -1.65
CA TYR A 60 4.18 9.31 -1.07
C TYR A 60 3.09 9.33 0.01
N HIS A 61 3.43 9.73 1.23
CA HIS A 61 2.51 9.78 2.38
C HIS A 61 1.93 11.18 2.53
N TYR A 62 0.63 11.36 2.25
CA TYR A 62 0.02 12.69 2.18
C TYR A 62 -0.05 13.44 3.51
N ARG A 63 -0.30 12.74 4.62
CA ARG A 63 -0.35 13.37 5.95
C ARG A 63 1.03 13.82 6.46
N ASP A 64 2.09 13.14 6.02
CA ASP A 64 3.46 13.43 6.48
C ASP A 64 4.24 14.25 5.43
N GLU A 65 3.64 14.48 4.26
CA GLU A 65 4.22 15.17 3.11
C GLU A 65 5.63 14.68 2.75
N ARG A 66 5.82 13.35 2.80
CA ARG A 66 7.12 12.72 2.57
C ARG A 66 7.05 11.49 1.68
N TRP A 67 8.17 11.22 1.03
CA TRP A 67 8.41 9.95 0.36
C TRP A 67 8.77 8.87 1.38
N MET A 68 8.19 7.69 1.20
CA MET A 68 8.46 6.49 1.98
C MET A 68 8.98 5.40 1.05
N GLN A 69 10.07 4.75 1.45
CA GLN A 69 10.61 3.59 0.77
C GLN A 69 10.44 2.38 1.68
N ILE A 70 9.91 1.30 1.12
CA ILE A 70 9.74 0.04 1.84
C ILE A 70 10.54 -1.02 1.12
N ASN A 71 11.52 -1.60 1.80
CA ASN A 71 12.37 -2.65 1.26
C ASN A 71 11.79 -4.01 1.60
N ARG A 72 11.71 -4.91 0.62
CA ARG A 72 11.31 -6.31 0.77
C ARG A 72 12.46 -7.06 1.44
N GLY A 73 12.60 -6.91 2.76
CA GLY A 73 13.69 -7.54 3.52
C GLY A 73 13.80 -7.17 5.01
N GLU A 74 13.05 -6.20 5.53
CA GLU A 74 13.00 -5.96 6.99
C GLU A 74 11.92 -6.84 7.63
N SER A 75 12.16 -8.15 7.64
CA SER A 75 11.59 -8.99 8.70
C SER A 75 12.28 -8.58 10.00
N ILE A 76 11.56 -7.89 10.89
CA ILE A 76 11.98 -7.79 12.29
C ILE A 76 11.76 -9.19 12.86
N ASP A 77 12.85 -9.90 13.11
CA ASP A 77 12.86 -11.10 13.97
C ASP A 77 12.41 -10.71 15.39
#